data_AF-A0AA43DCP9-F1
#
_entry.id   AF-A0AA43DCP9-F1
#
_cell.length_a   1.000
_cell.length_b   1.000
_cell.length_c   1.000
_cell.angle_alpha   90.00
_cell.angle_beta   90.00
_cell.angle_gamma   90.00
#
_symmetry.space_group_name_H-M   'P 1'
#
loop_
_entity.id
_entity.type
_entity.pdbx_description
1 polymer ?
#
loop_
_entity_poly.entity_id
_entity_poly.type
_entity_poly.pdbx_seq_one_letter_code
_entity_poly.pdbx_strand_id
1 'polypeptide(L)'
;MSMTPTTHASISAVDPRSRFFVHRIQKGYAAWIGLLLFLYSALFFTMAFYGAHLKPVVVLYTSDSLDERQAAAEEMLALSQTVWVAVPVLFFGSVIFSLVVTRRVAGPLSRLDESLQQWARGNLRWRMRFRPSDRLEELADHANCALENIERSFGCIQDQTLALQAMLHKIEKVEPTSVKEAREALEEIAEILQQFDFRTTVHRLGRM
;
A
#
# COMPACT_ATOMS: atom_id res chain seq x y z
N MET A 1 14.11 -29.75 -43.17
CA MET A 1 13.19 -29.62 -42.02
C MET A 1 13.94 -28.81 -40.97
N SER A 2 13.72 -27.50 -40.96
CA SER A 2 14.57 -26.51 -40.29
C SER A 2 14.08 -26.26 -38.87
N MET A 3 14.93 -26.54 -37.88
CA MET A 3 14.73 -26.18 -36.48
C MET A 3 14.92 -24.67 -36.30
N THR A 4 13.86 -23.98 -35.87
CA THR A 4 13.93 -22.63 -35.30
C THR A 4 14.29 -22.73 -33.81
N PRO A 5 15.29 -21.98 -33.33
CA PRO A 5 15.62 -21.94 -31.91
C PRO A 5 14.60 -21.08 -31.15
N THR A 6 14.14 -21.60 -30.02
CA THR A 6 13.32 -20.91 -29.04
C THR A 6 14.12 -19.78 -28.40
N THR A 7 13.68 -18.56 -28.69
CA THR A 7 14.11 -17.33 -28.03
C THR A 7 13.79 -17.40 -26.54
N HIS A 8 14.81 -17.58 -25.71
CA HIS A 8 14.72 -17.31 -24.27
C HIS A 8 14.44 -15.81 -24.08
N ALA A 9 13.21 -15.50 -23.69
CA ALA A 9 12.84 -14.18 -23.24
C ALA A 9 13.55 -13.91 -21.91
N SER A 10 14.55 -13.04 -21.98
CA SER A 10 15.27 -12.43 -20.86
C SER A 10 14.29 -11.93 -19.80
N ILE A 11 14.35 -12.52 -18.60
CA ILE A 11 13.74 -11.94 -17.40
C ILE A 11 14.40 -10.58 -17.19
N SER A 12 13.57 -9.55 -17.36
CA SER A 12 13.91 -8.14 -17.28
C SER A 12 14.71 -7.84 -16.02
N ALA A 13 15.96 -7.41 -16.22
CA ALA A 13 16.77 -6.81 -15.17
C ALA A 13 15.98 -5.64 -14.55
N VAL A 14 15.67 -5.76 -13.26
CA VAL A 14 14.98 -4.72 -12.50
C VAL A 14 15.81 -3.43 -12.58
N ASP A 15 15.35 -2.49 -13.40
CA ASP A 15 16.02 -1.21 -13.64
C ASP A 15 16.13 -0.45 -12.30
N PRO A 16 17.34 -0.12 -11.81
CA PRO A 16 17.52 0.62 -10.57
C PRO A 16 16.90 2.03 -10.58
N ARG A 17 16.49 2.53 -11.76
CA ARG A 17 15.73 3.79 -11.90
C ARG A 17 14.29 3.71 -11.39
N SER A 18 13.70 2.51 -11.31
CA SER A 18 12.34 2.32 -10.79
C SER A 18 12.22 2.71 -9.30
N ARG A 19 13.27 2.50 -8.51
CA ARG A 19 13.32 2.86 -7.08
C ARG A 19 13.17 4.36 -6.82
N PHE A 20 13.61 5.20 -7.77
CA PHE A 20 13.48 6.66 -7.67
C PHE A 20 12.08 7.16 -8.11
N PHE A 21 11.39 6.42 -8.97
CA PHE A 21 10.07 6.83 -9.48
C PHE A 21 8.95 6.67 -8.45
N VAL A 22 9.01 5.63 -7.61
CA VAL A 22 7.96 5.39 -6.61
C VAL A 22 7.85 6.53 -5.61
N HIS A 23 8.97 7.15 -5.24
CA HIS A 23 9.00 8.27 -4.30
C HIS A 23 8.36 9.57 -4.80
N ARG A 24 8.29 9.81 -6.13
CA ARG A 24 7.60 10.99 -6.70
C ARG A 24 6.09 10.80 -6.79
N ILE A 25 5.65 9.60 -7.17
CA ILE A 25 4.24 9.27 -7.34
C ILE A 25 3.53 9.24 -5.98
N GLN A 26 4.17 8.68 -4.95
CA GLN A 26 3.62 8.60 -3.59
C GLN A 26 3.43 9.97 -2.92
N LYS A 27 4.36 10.92 -3.17
CA LYS A 27 4.21 12.33 -2.77
C LYS A 27 3.08 13.02 -3.52
N GLY A 28 2.89 12.67 -4.80
CA GLY A 28 1.79 13.15 -5.62
C GLY A 28 0.42 12.73 -5.07
N TYR A 29 0.24 11.46 -4.72
CA TYR A 29 -1.01 10.96 -4.13
C TYR A 29 -1.26 11.52 -2.73
N ALA A 30 -0.24 11.63 -1.89
CA ALA A 30 -0.36 12.23 -0.56
C ALA A 30 -0.77 13.71 -0.64
N ALA A 31 -0.23 14.46 -1.61
CA ALA A 31 -0.63 15.82 -1.91
C ALA A 31 -2.06 15.88 -2.49
N TRP A 32 -2.43 14.95 -3.36
CA TRP A 32 -3.79 14.87 -3.93
C TRP A 32 -4.85 14.54 -2.88
N ILE A 33 -4.58 13.61 -1.97
CA ILE A 33 -5.47 13.29 -0.84
C ILE A 33 -5.59 14.49 0.10
N GLY A 34 -4.48 15.17 0.40
CA GLY A 34 -4.49 16.40 1.20
C GLY A 34 -5.27 17.53 0.53
N LEU A 35 -5.13 17.69 -0.79
CA LEU A 35 -5.87 18.65 -1.60
C LEU A 35 -7.36 18.31 -1.64
N LEU A 36 -7.72 17.03 -1.81
CA LEU A 36 -9.10 16.56 -1.81
C LEU A 36 -9.76 16.79 -0.45
N LEU A 37 -9.07 16.50 0.66
CA LEU A 37 -9.53 16.77 2.02
C LEU A 37 -9.69 18.27 2.29
N PHE A 38 -8.74 19.07 1.80
CA PHE A 38 -8.84 20.53 1.87
C PHE A 38 -10.06 21.04 1.08
N LEU A 39 -10.27 20.54 -0.14
CA LEU A 39 -11.41 20.88 -0.97
C LEU A 39 -12.73 20.47 -0.32
N TYR A 40 -12.78 19.28 0.29
CA TYR A 40 -13.95 18.80 1.01
C TYR A 40 -14.25 19.65 2.25
N SER A 41 -13.21 20.03 2.99
CA SER A 41 -13.33 20.92 4.14
C SER A 41 -13.77 22.33 3.74
N ALA A 42 -13.26 22.84 2.62
CA ALA A 42 -13.68 24.11 2.04
C ALA A 42 -15.13 24.05 1.57
N LEU A 43 -15.54 22.97 0.91
CA LEU A 43 -16.93 22.76 0.48
C LEU A 43 -17.87 22.68 1.68
N PHE A 44 -17.53 21.89 2.69
CA PHE A 44 -18.28 21.79 3.94
C PHE A 44 -18.38 23.15 4.63
N PHE A 45 -17.28 23.91 4.67
CA PHE A 45 -17.27 25.27 5.19
C PHE A 45 -18.21 26.19 4.41
N THR A 46 -18.12 26.20 3.07
CA THR A 46 -19.03 27.00 2.25
C THR A 46 -20.48 26.61 2.49
N MET A 47 -20.80 25.32 2.61
CA MET A 47 -22.14 24.84 2.89
C MET A 47 -22.65 25.31 4.28
N ALA A 48 -21.84 25.12 5.33
CA ALA A 48 -22.20 25.51 6.69
C ALA A 48 -22.36 27.04 6.81
N PHE A 49 -21.50 27.79 6.13
CA PHE A 49 -21.54 29.24 6.07
C PHE A 49 -22.76 29.75 5.29
N TYR A 50 -22.96 29.28 4.06
CA TYR A 50 -24.10 29.69 3.23
C TYR A 50 -25.43 29.29 3.88
N GLY A 51 -25.51 28.11 4.49
CA GLY A 51 -26.72 27.63 5.17
C GLY A 51 -27.15 28.54 6.32
N ALA A 52 -26.19 29.00 7.15
CA ALA A 52 -26.48 29.90 8.27
C ALA A 52 -26.88 31.32 7.80
N HIS A 53 -26.33 31.79 6.68
CA HIS A 53 -26.62 33.12 6.14
C HIS A 53 -27.82 33.16 5.18
N LEU A 54 -28.32 32.02 4.71
CA LEU A 54 -29.39 31.96 3.72
C LEU A 54 -30.70 32.58 4.22
N LYS A 55 -31.08 32.25 5.47
CA LYS A 55 -32.36 32.64 6.06
C LYS A 55 -32.50 34.17 6.17
N PRO A 56 -31.57 34.92 6.80
CA PRO A 56 -31.69 36.37 6.90
C PRO A 56 -31.55 37.07 5.54
N VAL A 57 -30.73 36.55 4.61
CA VAL A 57 -30.62 37.10 3.24
C VAL A 57 -31.95 36.99 2.49
N VAL A 58 -32.62 35.84 2.55
CA VAL A 58 -33.92 35.66 1.89
C VAL A 58 -34.94 36.63 2.46
N VAL A 59 -35.04 36.74 3.78
CA VAL A 59 -35.97 37.67 4.44
C VAL A 59 -35.69 39.12 4.04
N LEU A 60 -34.42 39.54 3.95
CA LEU A 60 -34.05 40.91 3.57
C LEU A 60 -34.54 41.30 2.16
N TYR A 61 -34.55 40.36 1.21
CA TYR A 61 -34.96 40.61 -0.18
C TYR A 61 -36.43 40.30 -0.49
N THR A 62 -37.12 39.50 0.34
CA THR A 62 -38.51 39.05 0.08
C THR A 62 -39.56 39.62 1.03
N SER A 63 -39.17 40.18 2.19
CA SER A 63 -40.13 40.81 3.10
C SER A 63 -40.58 42.18 2.59
N ASP A 64 -41.87 42.47 2.66
CA ASP A 64 -42.44 43.79 2.34
C ASP A 64 -42.46 44.75 3.55
N SER A 65 -42.29 44.21 4.77
CA SER A 65 -42.30 44.99 6.01
C SER A 65 -40.90 45.50 6.38
N LEU A 66 -40.82 46.75 6.84
CA LEU A 66 -39.55 47.36 7.25
C LEU A 66 -39.00 46.72 8.54
N ASP A 67 -39.87 46.28 9.45
CA ASP A 67 -39.48 45.65 10.71
C ASP A 67 -38.81 44.28 10.51
N GLU A 68 -39.32 43.46 9.58
CA GLU A 68 -38.70 42.16 9.25
C GLU A 68 -37.35 42.32 8.56
N ARG A 69 -37.20 43.35 7.70
CA ARG A 69 -35.90 43.69 7.09
C ARG A 69 -34.89 44.15 8.12
N GLN A 70 -35.32 44.94 9.11
CA GLN A 70 -34.45 45.42 10.16
C GLN A 70 -33.97 44.29 11.08
N ALA A 71 -34.88 43.40 11.50
CA ALA A 71 -34.52 42.21 12.28
C ALA A 71 -33.55 41.28 11.54
N ALA A 72 -33.76 41.06 10.23
CA ALA A 72 -32.86 40.26 9.40
C ALA A 72 -31.47 40.91 9.22
N ALA A 73 -31.41 42.25 9.12
CA ALA A 73 -30.16 42.99 9.02
C ALA A 73 -29.35 42.91 10.33
N GLU A 74 -30.01 43.03 11.49
CA GLU A 74 -29.38 42.86 12.80
C GLU A 74 -28.85 41.44 12.99
N GLU A 75 -29.61 40.42 12.58
CA GLU A 75 -29.18 39.02 12.60
C GLU A 75 -27.96 38.78 11.68
N MET A 76 -27.97 39.36 10.46
CA MET A 76 -26.81 39.33 9.56
C MET A 76 -25.58 40.01 10.15
N LEU A 77 -25.75 41.16 10.81
CA LEU A 77 -24.65 41.90 11.42
C LEU A 77 -24.01 41.09 12.56
N ALA A 78 -24.85 40.51 13.43
CA ALA A 78 -24.41 39.66 14.53
C ALA A 78 -23.65 38.41 14.04
N LEU A 79 -24.13 37.75 12.98
CA LEU A 79 -23.39 36.65 12.36
C LEU A 79 -22.06 37.15 11.76
N SER A 80 -22.06 38.25 11.00
CA SER A 80 -20.85 38.78 10.34
C SER A 80 -19.73 39.11 11.33
N GLN A 81 -20.09 39.58 12.53
CA GLN A 81 -19.15 39.91 13.61
C GLN A 81 -18.52 38.67 14.26
N THR A 82 -19.06 37.47 14.03
CA THR A 82 -18.44 36.20 14.48
C THR A 82 -17.61 35.56 13.36
N VAL A 83 -17.98 35.83 12.11
CA VAL A 83 -17.43 35.18 10.91
C VAL A 83 -15.97 35.56 10.63
N TRP A 84 -15.59 36.80 10.87
CA TRP A 84 -14.21 37.27 10.60
C TRP A 84 -13.16 36.54 11.45
N VAL A 85 -13.53 36.01 12.63
CA VAL A 85 -12.66 35.15 13.46
C VAL A 85 -12.75 33.69 13.04
N ALA A 86 -13.95 33.23 12.67
CA ALA A 86 -14.16 31.84 12.27
C ALA A 86 -13.43 31.48 10.96
N VAL A 87 -13.39 32.41 9.99
CA VAL A 87 -12.77 32.17 8.67
C VAL A 87 -11.27 31.83 8.77
N PRO A 88 -10.41 32.64 9.43
CA PRO A 88 -9.01 32.29 9.61
C PRO A 88 -8.81 30.99 10.40
N VAL A 89 -9.56 30.81 11.51
CA VAL A 89 -9.41 29.63 12.36
C VAL A 89 -9.72 28.35 11.60
N LEU A 90 -10.80 28.34 10.81
CA LEU A 90 -11.18 27.18 10.01
C LEU A 90 -10.26 26.98 8.80
N PHE A 91 -9.79 28.05 8.17
CA PHE A 91 -8.82 27.96 7.09
C PHE A 91 -7.50 27.35 7.57
N PHE A 92 -6.88 27.94 8.60
CA PHE A 92 -5.63 27.43 9.18
C PHE A 92 -5.84 26.05 9.81
N GLY A 93 -6.97 25.82 10.47
CA GLY A 93 -7.34 24.53 11.03
C GLY A 93 -7.40 23.44 9.95
N SER A 94 -8.06 23.72 8.82
CA SER A 94 -8.14 22.81 7.67
C SER A 94 -6.76 22.53 7.05
N VAL A 95 -5.95 23.57 6.85
CA VAL A 95 -4.58 23.41 6.31
C VAL A 95 -3.71 22.58 7.24
N ILE A 96 -3.71 22.87 8.55
CA ILE A 96 -2.95 22.12 9.55
C ILE A 96 -3.46 20.67 9.62
N PHE A 97 -4.77 20.47 9.67
CA PHE A 97 -5.38 19.14 9.71
C PHE A 97 -5.00 18.31 8.48
N SER A 98 -5.12 18.88 7.28
CA SER A 98 -4.72 18.24 6.03
C SER A 98 -3.23 17.86 6.05
N LEU A 99 -2.35 18.77 6.45
CA LEU A 99 -0.91 18.50 6.57
C LEU A 99 -0.61 17.38 7.57
N VAL A 100 -1.27 17.36 8.72
CA VAL A 100 -1.08 16.34 9.76
C VAL A 100 -1.55 14.97 9.26
N VAL A 101 -2.74 14.90 8.64
CA VAL A 101 -3.28 13.66 8.07
C VAL A 101 -2.37 13.13 6.96
N THR A 102 -1.96 13.99 6.02
CA THR A 102 -1.06 13.61 4.93
C THR A 102 0.27 13.06 5.46
N ARG A 103 0.88 13.71 6.46
CA ARG A 103 2.13 13.22 7.08
C ARG A 103 1.95 11.89 7.79
N ARG A 104 0.82 11.69 8.45
CA ARG A 104 0.51 10.46 9.19
C ARG A 104 0.27 9.26 8.26
N VAL A 105 -0.30 9.48 7.08
CA VAL A 105 -0.62 8.41 6.11
C VAL A 105 0.55 8.11 5.17
N ALA A 106 1.31 9.13 4.76
CA ALA A 106 2.41 8.95 3.80
C ALA A 106 3.56 8.09 4.36
N GLY A 107 3.85 8.22 5.66
CA GLY A 107 4.93 7.47 6.31
C GLY A 107 4.71 5.95 6.26
N PRO A 108 3.57 5.43 6.76
CA PRO A 108 3.25 4.01 6.69
C PRO A 108 3.20 3.48 5.25
N LEU A 109 2.64 4.26 4.31
CA LEU A 109 2.53 3.83 2.92
C LEU A 109 3.91 3.62 2.26
N SER A 110 4.88 4.49 2.57
CA SER A 110 6.27 4.32 2.09
C SER A 110 6.90 3.03 2.63
N ARG A 111 6.68 2.69 3.90
CA ARG A 111 7.19 1.45 4.50
C ARG A 111 6.54 0.20 3.92
N LEU A 112 5.25 0.30 3.58
CA LEU A 112 4.52 -0.75 2.92
C LEU A 112 5.10 -1.02 1.53
N ASP A 113 5.32 0.04 0.75
CA ASP A 113 5.94 -0.07 -0.57
C ASP A 113 7.35 -0.65 -0.51
N GLU A 114 8.19 -0.19 0.43
CA GLU A 114 9.51 -0.76 0.66
C GLU A 114 9.45 -2.26 0.95
N SER A 115 8.49 -2.69 1.76
CA SER A 115 8.33 -4.11 2.10
C SER A 115 7.87 -4.93 0.90
N LEU A 116 6.93 -4.42 0.11
CA LEU A 116 6.50 -5.06 -1.14
C LEU A 116 7.64 -5.17 -2.14
N GLN A 117 8.48 -4.13 -2.26
CA GLN A 117 9.66 -4.17 -3.12
C GLN A 117 10.68 -5.23 -2.67
N GLN A 118 10.84 -5.47 -1.36
CA GLN A 118 11.71 -6.54 -0.88
C GLN A 118 11.16 -7.91 -1.25
N TRP A 119 9.85 -8.13 -1.06
CA TRP A 119 9.21 -9.39 -1.42
C TRP A 119 9.22 -9.64 -2.94
N ALA A 120 9.00 -8.60 -3.75
CA ALA A 120 9.09 -8.69 -5.20
C ALA A 120 10.50 -9.03 -5.72
N ARG A 121 11.54 -8.75 -4.92
CA ARG A 121 12.94 -9.14 -5.22
C ARG A 121 13.28 -10.54 -4.73
N GLY A 122 12.31 -11.29 -4.22
CA GLY A 122 12.49 -12.62 -3.69
C GLY A 122 12.95 -12.67 -2.23
N ASN A 123 13.10 -11.54 -1.53
CA ASN A 123 13.48 -11.54 -0.11
C ASN A 123 12.26 -11.82 0.77
N LEU A 124 11.90 -13.09 0.92
CA LEU A 124 10.76 -13.52 1.75
C LEU A 124 11.09 -13.45 3.26
N ARG A 125 12.36 -13.33 3.62
CA ARG A 125 12.79 -13.12 5.01
C ARG A 125 12.49 -11.73 5.55
N TRP A 126 12.21 -10.77 4.68
CA TRP A 126 11.87 -9.41 5.08
C TRP A 126 10.52 -9.39 5.81
N ARG A 127 10.50 -8.88 7.04
CA ARG A 127 9.27 -8.73 7.83
C ARG A 127 8.80 -7.28 7.87
N MET A 128 7.53 -7.07 7.57
CA MET A 128 6.89 -5.76 7.61
C MET A 128 6.73 -5.31 9.06
N ARG A 129 7.11 -4.06 9.36
CA ARG A 129 6.95 -3.44 10.69
C ARG A 129 6.55 -1.97 10.58
N PHE A 130 5.41 -1.62 11.16
CA PHE A 130 4.95 -0.23 11.31
C PHE A 130 5.37 0.35 12.66
N ARG A 131 5.25 1.67 12.82
CA ARG A 131 5.42 2.30 14.13
C ARG A 131 4.11 2.16 14.94
N PRO A 132 4.16 2.10 16.28
CA PRO A 132 2.95 2.00 17.11
C PRO A 132 1.96 3.16 16.87
N SER A 133 2.47 4.33 16.47
CA SER A 133 1.68 5.52 16.13
C SER A 133 0.72 5.34 14.95
N ASP A 134 1.01 4.37 14.09
CA ASP A 134 0.39 4.22 12.78
C ASP A 134 -0.89 3.37 12.85
N ARG A 135 -1.13 2.66 13.97
CA ARG A 135 -2.28 1.76 14.18
C ARG A 135 -2.50 0.73 13.07
N LEU A 136 -1.42 0.32 12.40
CA LEU A 136 -1.41 -0.68 11.32
C LEU A 136 -0.67 -1.98 11.72
N GLU A 137 -0.48 -2.21 13.02
CA GLU A 137 0.20 -3.41 13.53
C GLU A 137 -0.51 -4.69 13.08
N GLU A 138 -1.84 -4.72 13.16
CA GLU A 138 -2.65 -5.85 12.70
C GLU A 138 -2.46 -6.15 11.20
N LEU A 139 -2.29 -5.13 10.36
CA LEU A 139 -1.98 -5.33 8.94
C LEU A 139 -0.59 -5.93 8.73
N ALA A 140 0.41 -5.44 9.48
CA ALA A 140 1.75 -6.02 9.45
C ALA A 140 1.74 -7.47 9.92
N ASP A 141 0.99 -7.80 10.97
CA ASP A 141 0.89 -9.14 11.51
C ASP A 141 0.26 -10.10 10.49
N HIS A 142 -0.87 -9.72 9.89
CA HIS A 142 -1.49 -10.51 8.82
C HIS A 142 -0.55 -10.72 7.63
N ALA A 143 0.14 -9.68 7.18
CA ALA A 143 1.07 -9.77 6.06
C ALA A 143 2.27 -10.68 6.39
N ASN A 144 2.83 -10.56 7.59
CA ASN A 144 3.92 -11.41 8.05
C ASN A 144 3.49 -12.88 8.21
N CYS A 145 2.27 -13.14 8.69
CA CYS A 145 1.70 -14.48 8.76
C CYS A 145 1.52 -15.11 7.37
N ALA A 146 1.02 -14.34 6.40
CA ALA A 146 0.91 -14.79 5.02
C ALA A 146 2.29 -15.14 4.44
N LEU A 147 3.28 -14.27 4.65
CA LEU A 147 4.65 -14.48 4.20
C LEU A 147 5.29 -15.72 4.84
N GLU A 148 5.04 -15.95 6.12
CA GLU A 148 5.55 -17.14 6.81
C GLU A 148 4.96 -18.44 6.25
N ASN A 149 3.68 -18.44 5.87
CA ASN A 149 3.06 -19.59 5.20
C ASN A 149 3.67 -19.83 3.81
N ILE A 150 4.00 -18.76 3.07
CA ILE A 150 4.72 -18.85 1.80
C ILE A 150 6.12 -19.42 2.05
N GLU A 151 6.89 -18.89 3.01
CA GLU A 151 8.24 -19.38 3.34
C GLU A 151 8.23 -20.89 3.68
N ARG A 152 7.27 -21.35 4.50
CA ARG A 152 7.13 -22.77 4.82
C ARG A 152 6.82 -23.62 3.58
N SER A 153 5.98 -23.12 2.69
CA SER A 153 5.61 -23.86 1.47
C SER A 153 6.81 -24.01 0.53
N PHE A 154 7.60 -22.94 0.36
CA PHE A 154 8.85 -22.99 -0.42
C PHE A 154 9.88 -23.94 0.22
N GLY A 155 10.00 -23.92 1.55
CA GLY A 155 10.82 -24.88 2.31
C GLY A 155 10.42 -26.33 2.03
N CYS A 156 9.13 -26.66 2.13
CA CYS A 156 8.63 -28.00 1.83
C CYS A 156 8.91 -28.44 0.38
N ILE A 157 8.74 -27.55 -0.60
CA ILE A 157 9.03 -27.87 -2.01
C ILE A 157 10.52 -28.16 -2.17
N GLN A 158 11.41 -27.35 -1.58
CA GLN A 158 12.85 -27.58 -1.64
C GLN A 158 13.25 -28.93 -1.03
N ASP A 159 12.72 -29.26 0.15
CA ASP A 159 12.99 -30.54 0.82
C ASP A 159 12.53 -31.73 -0.04
N GLN A 160 11.36 -31.61 -0.68
CA GLN A 160 10.84 -32.63 -1.60
C GLN A 160 11.69 -32.76 -2.87
N THR A 161 12.12 -31.64 -3.46
CA THR A 161 13.03 -31.64 -4.63
C THR A 161 14.35 -32.33 -4.30
N LEU A 162 14.94 -32.06 -3.13
CA LEU A 162 16.17 -32.72 -2.67
C LEU A 162 15.97 -34.22 -2.43
N ALA A 163 14.83 -34.61 -1.82
CA ALA A 163 14.50 -36.02 -1.62
C ALA A 163 14.30 -36.77 -2.95
N LEU A 164 13.62 -36.16 -3.92
CA LEU A 164 13.41 -36.71 -5.26
C LEU A 164 14.73 -36.85 -6.03
N GLN A 165 15.60 -35.83 -5.98
CA GLN A 165 16.94 -35.92 -6.57
C GLN A 165 17.75 -37.08 -5.97
N ALA A 166 17.70 -37.25 -4.64
CA ALA A 166 18.39 -38.35 -3.96
C ALA A 166 17.84 -39.74 -4.35
N MET A 167 16.53 -39.85 -4.60
CA MET A 167 15.93 -41.10 -5.10
C MET A 167 16.28 -41.37 -6.56
N LEU A 168 16.23 -40.35 -7.43
CA LEU A 168 16.59 -40.48 -8.84
C LEU A 168 18.05 -40.89 -9.02
N HIS A 169 18.98 -40.36 -8.21
CA HIS A 169 20.37 -40.80 -8.21
C HIS A 169 20.50 -42.31 -7.93
N LYS A 170 19.63 -42.90 -7.11
CA LYS A 170 19.65 -44.36 -6.86
C LYS A 170 19.14 -45.16 -8.06
N ILE A 171 18.16 -44.61 -8.80
CA ILE A 171 17.52 -45.25 -9.96
C ILE A 171 18.35 -45.11 -11.24
N GLU A 172 19.15 -44.05 -11.36
CA GLU A 172 20.05 -43.79 -12.50
C GLU A 172 21.02 -44.96 -12.78
N LYS A 173 21.36 -45.74 -11.74
CA LYS A 173 22.18 -46.95 -11.87
C LYS A 173 21.51 -48.08 -12.63
N VAL A 174 20.19 -48.04 -12.79
CA VAL A 174 19.36 -49.09 -13.39
C VAL A 174 18.85 -48.67 -14.77
N GLU A 175 18.45 -47.41 -14.95
CA GLU A 175 17.89 -46.92 -16.21
C GLU A 175 18.22 -45.43 -16.47
N PRO A 176 19.40 -45.12 -17.06
CA PRO A 176 19.93 -43.75 -17.14
C PRO A 176 19.15 -42.83 -18.08
N THR A 177 18.43 -43.38 -19.07
CA THR A 177 17.73 -42.61 -20.10
C THR A 177 16.40 -42.03 -19.63
N SER A 178 15.65 -42.74 -18.75
CA SER A 178 14.35 -42.27 -18.24
C SER A 178 14.48 -41.24 -17.11
N VAL A 179 15.61 -41.29 -16.39
CA VAL A 179 15.91 -40.42 -15.24
C VAL A 179 16.36 -39.02 -15.66
N LYS A 180 16.84 -38.86 -16.91
CA LYS A 180 17.42 -37.61 -17.40
C LYS A 180 16.40 -36.47 -17.46
N GLU A 181 15.22 -36.70 -18.03
CA GLU A 181 14.16 -35.68 -18.13
C GLU A 181 13.64 -35.25 -16.74
N ALA A 182 13.47 -36.21 -15.82
CA ALA A 182 13.04 -35.93 -14.44
C ALA A 182 14.09 -35.11 -13.67
N ARG A 183 15.38 -35.33 -13.94
CA ARG A 183 16.48 -34.57 -13.35
C ARG A 183 16.52 -33.13 -13.87
N GLU A 184 16.39 -32.95 -15.18
CA GLU A 184 16.34 -31.63 -15.81
C GLU A 184 15.18 -30.79 -15.21
N ALA A 185 13.99 -31.38 -15.05
CA ALA A 185 12.85 -30.70 -14.41
C ALA A 185 13.11 -30.33 -12.93
N LEU A 186 13.82 -31.16 -12.16
CA LEU A 186 14.15 -30.86 -10.77
C LEU A 186 15.24 -29.79 -10.65
N GLU A 187 16.19 -29.74 -11.58
CA GLU A 187 17.20 -28.68 -11.67
C GLU A 187 16.53 -27.33 -11.98
N GLU A 188 15.55 -27.30 -12.89
CA GLU A 188 14.76 -26.09 -13.19
C GLU A 188 13.97 -25.59 -11.96
N ILE A 189 13.31 -26.49 -11.23
CA ILE A 189 12.60 -26.12 -9.98
C ILE A 189 13.58 -25.59 -8.94
N ALA A 190 14.75 -26.21 -8.80
CA ALA A 190 15.78 -25.77 -7.87
C ALA A 190 16.32 -24.38 -8.23
N GLU A 191 16.49 -24.09 -9.52
CA GLU A 191 16.92 -22.77 -10.01
C GLU A 191 15.88 -21.69 -9.71
N ILE A 192 14.59 -21.96 -9.94
CA ILE A 192 13.51 -21.04 -9.59
C ILE A 192 13.49 -20.77 -8.08
N LEU A 193 13.61 -21.82 -7.26
CA LEU A 193 13.65 -21.69 -5.80
C LEU A 193 14.85 -20.85 -5.32
N GLN A 194 16.02 -20.95 -5.96
CA GLN A 194 17.20 -20.15 -5.60
C GLN A 194 17.02 -18.65 -5.82
N GLN A 195 16.06 -18.22 -6.63
CA GLN A 195 15.74 -16.79 -6.81
C GLN A 195 15.08 -16.17 -5.56
N PHE A 196 14.56 -17.00 -4.65
CA PHE A 196 13.88 -16.56 -3.43
C PHE A 196 14.75 -16.84 -2.20
N ASP A 197 14.97 -15.84 -1.35
CA ASP A 197 15.59 -15.97 -0.04
C ASP A 197 14.50 -16.26 1.00
N PHE A 198 14.43 -17.53 1.44
CA PHE A 198 13.52 -18.03 2.46
C PHE A 198 14.27 -18.90 3.48
N ARG A 199 13.67 -19.13 4.66
CA ARG A 199 14.23 -20.09 5.62
C ARG A 199 14.00 -21.52 5.17
N THR A 200 15.07 -22.28 5.03
CA THR A 200 14.98 -23.72 4.84
C THR A 200 14.50 -24.37 6.15
N THR A 201 13.37 -25.06 6.10
CA THR A 201 12.94 -25.94 7.18
C THR A 201 13.80 -27.18 7.13
N VAL A 202 14.98 -27.16 7.76
CA VAL A 202 15.68 -28.41 8.05
C VAL A 202 14.80 -29.17 9.04
N HIS A 203 13.89 -29.99 8.51
CA HIS A 203 13.05 -30.87 9.30
C HIS A 203 14.00 -31.81 10.02
N ARG A 204 14.17 -31.54 11.33
CA ARG A 204 14.99 -32.33 12.25
C ARG A 204 14.29 -33.68 12.45
N LEU A 205 14.34 -34.55 11.45
CA LEU A 205 14.04 -35.98 11.58
C LEU A 205 15.21 -36.61 12.34
N GLY A 206 15.14 -36.50 13.66
CA GLY A 206 16.16 -37.01 14.57
C GLY A 206 15.64 -37.11 16.00
N ARG A 207 15.27 -38.35 16.37
CA ARG A 207 14.85 -38.88 17.68
C ARG A 207 13.36 -38.76 18.03
N MET A 208 12.61 -39.80 17.67
CA MET A 208 11.99 -40.72 18.63
C MET A 208 12.20 -42.15 18.16
#